data_AF-A0A523L0K5-F1
#
_entry.id   AF-A0A523L0K5-F1
#
_cell.length_a   1.000
_cell.length_b   1.000
_cell.length_c   1.000
_cell.angle_alpha   90.00
_cell.angle_beta   90.00
_cell.angle_gamma   90.00
#
_symmetry.space_group_name_H-M   'P 1'
#
loop_
_entity.id
_entity.type
_entity.pdbx_description
1 polymer ?
#
loop_
_entity_poly.entity_id
_entity_poly.type
_entity_poly.pdbx_seq_one_letter_code
_entity_poly.pdbx_strand_id
1 'polypeptide(L)'
;MNRIDEWTQFISKCLKSETELLGIQSKHDIYQDAARSSFIRVVLDQFLPSSFAVGSGRVIDASGNSSNELDIVIYRRDFPQLNLPGSTNVFLFESVLATVEVKTKVVRKTFFEALDN
;
A
#
# COMPACT_ATOMS: atom_id res chain seq x y z
N MET A 1 23.78 -8.00 -21.42
CA MET A 1 22.83 -7.47 -20.42
C MET A 1 23.29 -8.00 -19.06
N ASN A 2 23.26 -7.23 -17.98
CA ASN A 2 23.65 -7.77 -16.67
C ASN A 2 22.55 -8.72 -16.18
N ARG A 3 22.89 -9.75 -15.39
CA ARG A 3 21.93 -10.67 -14.76
C ARG A 3 20.87 -9.93 -13.94
N ILE A 4 21.22 -8.78 -13.36
CA ILE A 4 20.29 -7.92 -12.63
C ILE A 4 19.23 -7.32 -13.58
N ASP A 5 19.62 -6.92 -14.78
CA ASP A 5 18.71 -6.36 -15.77
C ASP A 5 17.72 -7.45 -16.25
N GLU A 6 18.23 -8.65 -16.52
CA GLU A 6 17.42 -9.80 -16.91
C GLU A 6 16.42 -10.19 -15.81
N TRP A 7 16.88 -10.24 -14.57
CA TRP A 7 16.03 -10.48 -13.40
C TRP A 7 14.94 -9.40 -13.27
N THR A 8 15.30 -8.13 -13.40
CA THR A 8 14.36 -7.00 -13.28
C THR A 8 13.30 -7.04 -14.37
N GLN A 9 13.69 -7.35 -15.62
CA GLN A 9 12.75 -7.51 -16.74
C GLN A 9 11.80 -8.69 -16.51
N PHE A 10 12.30 -9.81 -15.98
CA PHE A 10 11.47 -10.97 -15.67
C PHE A 10 10.43 -10.66 -14.59
N ILE A 11 10.86 -10.06 -13.47
CA ILE A 11 9.95 -9.62 -12.39
C ILE A 11 8.91 -8.62 -12.93
N SER A 12 9.34 -7.64 -13.72
CA SER A 12 8.42 -6.68 -14.35
C SER A 12 7.35 -7.37 -15.20
N LYS A 13 7.72 -8.42 -15.94
CA LYS A 13 6.78 -9.20 -16.75
C LYS A 13 5.79 -9.97 -15.87
N CYS A 14 6.25 -10.64 -14.81
CA CYS A 14 5.38 -11.36 -13.87
C CYS A 14 4.36 -10.42 -13.22
N LEU A 15 4.82 -9.28 -12.70
CA LEU A 15 3.94 -8.30 -12.05
C LEU A 15 2.90 -7.75 -13.03
N LYS A 16 3.28 -7.48 -14.28
CA LYS A 16 2.31 -7.03 -15.32
C LYS A 16 1.22 -8.07 -15.55
N SER A 17 1.57 -9.34 -15.70
CA SER A 17 0.60 -10.42 -15.88
C SER A 17 -0.34 -10.58 -14.68
N GLU A 18 0.17 -10.45 -13.45
CA GLU A 18 -0.66 -10.48 -12.23
C GLU A 18 -1.63 -9.29 -12.18
N THR A 19 -1.18 -8.08 -12.56
CA THR A 19 -2.07 -6.91 -12.62
C THR A 19 -3.17 -7.02 -13.67
N GLU A 20 -2.88 -7.67 -14.81
CA GLU A 20 -3.88 -7.91 -15.86
C GLU A 20 -5.00 -8.85 -15.36
N LEU A 21 -4.65 -9.89 -14.60
CA LEU A 21 -5.62 -10.80 -13.98
C LEU A 21 -6.54 -10.06 -13.00
N LEU A 22 -5.99 -9.17 -12.17
CA LEU A 22 -6.78 -8.33 -11.27
C LEU A 22 -7.70 -7.38 -12.03
N GLY A 23 -7.24 -6.84 -13.16
CA GLY A 23 -8.06 -6.02 -14.06
C GLY A 23 -9.28 -6.78 -14.62
N ILE A 24 -9.15 -8.08 -14.89
CA ILE A 24 -10.25 -8.93 -15.35
C ILE A 24 -11.24 -9.22 -14.23
N GLN A 25 -10.75 -9.53 -13.02
CA GLN A 25 -11.59 -9.83 -11.85
C GLN A 25 -12.35 -8.61 -11.34
N SER A 26 -11.74 -7.43 -11.44
CA SER A 26 -12.26 -6.19 -10.86
C SER A 26 -13.24 -5.41 -11.75
N LYS A 27 -13.82 -6.06 -12.78
CA LYS A 27 -14.81 -5.43 -13.68
C LYS A 27 -16.06 -4.85 -13.00
N HIS A 28 -16.28 -5.12 -11.71
CA HIS A 28 -17.24 -4.42 -10.87
C HIS A 28 -16.53 -3.30 -10.08
N ASP A 29 -16.93 -2.04 -10.30
CA ASP A 29 -16.29 -0.81 -9.78
C ASP A 29 -16.02 -0.80 -8.27
N ILE A 30 -16.87 -1.47 -7.49
CA ILE A 30 -16.88 -1.37 -6.02
C ILE A 30 -15.58 -1.91 -5.37
N TYR A 31 -14.83 -2.78 -6.05
CA TYR A 31 -13.66 -3.46 -5.46
C TYR A 31 -12.33 -3.19 -6.18
N GLN A 32 -12.28 -2.29 -7.17
CA GLN A 32 -11.06 -2.09 -7.97
C GLN A 32 -9.87 -1.58 -7.16
N ASP A 33 -10.07 -0.49 -6.41
CA ASP A 33 -8.98 0.14 -5.66
C ASP A 33 -8.55 -0.73 -4.47
N ALA A 34 -9.49 -1.42 -3.82
CA ALA A 34 -9.20 -2.38 -2.75
C ALA A 34 -8.38 -3.59 -3.27
N ALA A 35 -8.74 -4.15 -4.43
CA ALA A 35 -8.00 -5.25 -5.04
C ALA A 35 -6.58 -4.81 -5.45
N ARG A 36 -6.44 -3.61 -6.03
CA ARG A 36 -5.14 -3.04 -6.38
C ARG A 36 -4.28 -2.77 -5.15
N SER A 37 -4.86 -2.21 -4.10
CA SER A 37 -4.16 -1.95 -2.84
C SER A 37 -3.67 -3.26 -2.23
N SER A 38 -4.52 -4.28 -2.14
CA SER A 38 -4.12 -5.62 -1.66
C SER A 38 -2.96 -6.21 -2.46
N PHE A 39 -3.01 -6.11 -3.79
CA PHE A 39 -1.93 -6.56 -4.65
C PHE A 39 -0.62 -5.82 -4.41
N ILE A 40 -0.66 -4.48 -4.37
CA ILE A 40 0.55 -3.67 -4.13
C ILE A 40 1.16 -4.02 -2.78
N ARG A 41 0.36 -4.27 -1.73
CA ARG A 41 0.87 -4.71 -0.44
C ARG A 41 1.62 -6.04 -0.53
N VAL A 42 1.07 -7.03 -1.24
CA VAL A 42 1.72 -8.34 -1.46
C VAL A 42 3.04 -8.20 -2.22
N VAL A 43 3.08 -7.31 -3.21
CA VAL A 43 4.31 -7.01 -3.95
C VAL A 43 5.34 -6.35 -3.04
N LEU A 44 4.96 -5.30 -2.33
CA LEU A 44 5.87 -4.57 -1.44
C LEU A 44 6.45 -5.45 -0.34
N ASP A 45 5.63 -6.32 0.29
CA ASP A 45 6.09 -7.19 1.37
C ASP A 45 7.16 -8.21 0.91
N GLN A 46 7.21 -8.56 -0.39
CA GLN A 46 8.26 -9.42 -0.96
C GLN A 46 9.61 -8.72 -1.12
N PHE A 47 9.62 -7.39 -1.32
CA PHE A 47 10.83 -6.63 -1.60
C PHE A 47 11.32 -5.81 -0.40
N LEU A 48 10.46 -5.56 0.59
CA LEU A 48 10.83 -4.81 1.78
C LEU A 48 11.66 -5.65 2.76
N PRO A 49 12.63 -5.04 3.46
CA PRO A 49 13.34 -5.70 4.55
C PRO A 49 12.39 -6.19 5.66
N SER A 50 12.78 -7.24 6.37
CA SER A 50 11.99 -7.81 7.48
C SER A 50 11.76 -6.86 8.67
N SER A 51 12.45 -5.72 8.74
CA SER A 51 12.18 -4.65 9.71
C SER A 51 10.93 -3.83 9.38
N PHE A 52 10.41 -3.90 8.15
CA PHE A 52 9.27 -3.12 7.68
C PHE A 52 8.10 -4.01 7.27
N ALA A 53 6.90 -3.62 7.66
CA ALA A 53 5.66 -4.26 7.25
C ALA A 53 4.79 -3.28 6.46
N VAL A 54 3.83 -3.86 5.74
CA VAL A 54 2.85 -3.12 4.96
C VAL A 54 1.45 -3.43 5.49
N GLY A 55 0.64 -2.39 5.68
CA GLY A 55 -0.74 -2.53 6.14
C GLY A 55 -1.65 -1.44 5.58
N SER A 56 -2.89 -1.41 6.05
CA SER A 56 -3.81 -0.29 5.86
C SER A 56 -4.47 0.09 7.15
N GLY A 57 -4.79 1.38 7.27
CA GLY A 57 -5.45 1.91 8.45
C GLY A 57 -5.16 3.38 8.64
N ARG A 58 -5.19 3.84 9.88
CA ARG A 58 -4.99 5.25 10.24
C ARG A 58 -3.67 5.46 10.95
N VAL A 59 -3.13 6.66 10.80
CA VAL A 59 -1.95 7.12 11.53
C VAL A 59 -2.39 8.12 12.59
N ILE A 60 -1.87 7.96 13.80
CA ILE A 60 -2.13 8.86 14.93
C ILE A 60 -0.84 9.44 15.48
N ASP A 61 -0.91 10.64 16.06
CA ASP A 61 0.21 11.25 16.76
C ASP A 61 -0.04 11.39 18.27
N ALA A 62 1.01 11.79 18.99
CA ALA A 62 0.94 12.01 20.44
C ALA A 62 0.07 13.22 20.84
N SER A 63 -0.32 14.08 19.91
CA SER A 63 -1.20 15.24 20.14
C SER A 63 -2.68 14.89 20.01
N GLY A 64 -3.00 13.65 19.65
CA GLY A 64 -4.37 13.18 19.43
C GLY A 64 -4.91 13.47 18.04
N ASN A 65 -4.05 13.87 17.08
CA ASN A 65 -4.45 13.98 15.69
C ASN A 65 -4.50 12.59 15.04
N SER A 66 -5.35 12.44 14.02
CA SER A 66 -5.49 11.22 13.23
C SER A 66 -5.60 11.57 11.75
N SER A 67 -5.00 10.75 10.89
CA SER A 67 -5.23 10.78 9.45
C SER A 67 -6.60 10.21 9.07
N ASN A 68 -6.97 10.38 7.80
CA ASN A 68 -7.98 9.54 7.14
C ASN A 68 -7.51 8.08 7.06
N GLU A 69 -8.38 7.17 6.61
CA GLU A 69 -8.01 5.79 6.35
C GLU A 69 -7.14 5.70 5.09
N LEU A 70 -5.92 5.19 5.25
CA LEU A 70 -4.90 5.12 4.22
C LEU A 70 -4.87 3.74 3.58
N ASP A 71 -4.78 3.72 2.26
CA ASP A 71 -4.74 2.49 1.47
C ASP A 71 -3.52 1.63 1.81
N ILE A 72 -2.34 2.25 1.95
CA ILE A 72 -1.09 1.54 2.23
C ILE A 72 -0.26 2.37 3.20
N VAL A 73 0.17 1.74 4.28
CA VAL A 73 1.10 2.26 5.27
C VAL A 73 2.29 1.31 5.33
N ILE A 74 3.49 1.83 5.05
CA ILE A 74 4.75 1.13 5.28
C ILE A 74 5.26 1.59 6.64
N TYR A 75 5.39 0.66 7.58
CA TYR A 75 5.73 0.98 8.97
C TYR A 75 6.79 0.01 9.51
N ARG A 76 7.46 0.43 10.57
CA ARG A 76 8.46 -0.39 11.24
C ARG A 76 7.80 -1.42 12.16
N ARG A 77 8.27 -2.67 12.11
CA ARG A 77 7.77 -3.77 12.96
C ARG A 77 8.20 -3.65 14.43
N ASP A 78 9.19 -2.81 14.74
CA ASP A 78 9.72 -2.62 16.10
C ASP A 78 8.95 -1.58 16.93
N PHE A 79 7.80 -1.13 16.44
CA PHE A 79 6.87 -0.25 17.17
C PHE A 79 5.62 -1.01 17.63
N PRO A 80 5.01 -0.62 18.76
CA PRO A 80 3.76 -1.20 19.21
C PRO A 80 2.62 -0.85 18.25
N GLN A 81 1.75 -1.82 18.01
CA GLN A 81 0.49 -1.61 17.31
C GLN A 81 -0.66 -1.53 18.31
N LEU A 82 -1.52 -0.52 18.15
CA LEU A 82 -2.66 -0.28 19.05
C LEU A 82 -3.96 -0.85 18.46
N ASN A 83 -3.86 -2.00 17.78
CA ASN A 83 -4.98 -2.58 17.03
C ASN A 83 -5.93 -3.32 17.98
N LEU A 84 -7.22 -2.97 17.92
CA LEU A 84 -8.28 -3.69 18.62
C LEU A 84 -8.92 -4.72 17.67
N PRO A 85 -9.34 -5.90 18.15
CA PRO A 85 -10.05 -6.85 17.32
C PRO A 85 -11.31 -6.23 16.69
N GLY A 86 -11.42 -6.30 15.36
CA GLY A 86 -12.55 -5.74 14.61
C GLY A 86 -12.48 -4.24 14.33
N SER A 87 -11.41 -3.53 14.71
CA SER A 87 -11.18 -2.15 14.32
C SER A 87 -10.23 -2.02 13.13
N THR A 88 -10.25 -0.87 12.45
CA THR A 88 -9.18 -0.46 11.53
C THR A 88 -7.84 -0.45 12.27
N ASN A 89 -6.75 -0.80 11.58
CA ASN A 89 -5.41 -0.74 12.19
C ASN A 89 -5.03 0.72 12.49
N VAL A 90 -4.29 0.91 13.57
CA VAL A 90 -3.80 2.21 14.03
C VAL A 90 -2.29 2.14 14.17
N PHE A 91 -1.61 3.02 13.45
CA PHE A 91 -0.16 3.15 13.44
C PHE A 91 0.24 4.44 14.15
N LEU A 92 1.29 4.36 14.98
CA LEU A 92 1.91 5.55 15.55
C LEU A 92 2.68 6.28 14.45
N PHE A 93 2.56 7.60 14.36
CA PHE A 93 3.23 8.42 13.37
C PHE A 93 4.74 8.13 13.29
N GLU A 94 5.40 7.92 14.43
CA GLU A 94 6.83 7.62 14.54
C GLU A 94 7.21 6.25 13.96
N SER A 95 6.24 5.33 13.83
CA SER A 95 6.45 4.03 13.22
C SER A 95 6.38 4.06 11.69
N VAL A 96 5.76 5.09 11.12
CA VAL A 96 5.44 5.15 9.69
C VAL A 96 6.67 5.64 8.91
N LEU A 97 7.05 4.86 7.89
CA LEU A 97 8.09 5.23 6.93
C LEU A 97 7.49 6.00 5.75
N ALA A 98 6.38 5.52 5.21
CA ALA A 98 5.72 6.10 4.06
C ALA A 98 4.26 5.66 3.98
N THR A 99 3.44 6.45 3.30
CA THR A 99 2.06 6.13 2.93
C THR A 99 1.94 6.12 1.41
N VAL A 100 1.06 5.27 0.86
CA VAL A 100 0.79 5.21 -0.57
C VAL A 100 -0.71 5.17 -0.79
N GLU A 101 -1.23 6.15 -1.51
CA GLU A 101 -2.61 6.18 -1.97
C GLU A 101 -2.73 5.47 -3.32
N VAL A 102 -3.71 4.58 -3.45
CA VAL A 102 -3.90 3.77 -4.66
C VAL A 102 -5.04 4.34 -5.48
N LYS A 103 -4.71 4.82 -6.67
CA LYS A 103 -5.70 5.28 -7.66
C LYS A 103 -5.61 4.46 -8.93
N THR A 104 -6.75 3.99 -9.42
CA THR A 104 -6.84 3.26 -10.70
C THR A 104 -6.25 4.06 -11.88
N LYS A 105 -6.42 5.39 -11.88
CA LYS A 105 -5.85 6.30 -12.88
C LYS A 105 -5.33 7.55 -12.20
N VAL A 106 -4.09 7.93 -12.49
CA VAL A 106 -3.49 9.18 -12.00
C VAL A 106 -3.74 10.29 -13.02
N VAL A 107 -4.72 11.15 -12.73
CA VAL A 107 -4.98 12.42 -13.43
C VAL A 107 -4.85 13.58 -12.45
N ARG A 108 -4.88 14.83 -12.93
CA ARG A 108 -4.75 16.02 -12.06
C ARG A 108 -5.66 15.96 -10.84
N LYS A 109 -6.94 15.66 -11.03
CA LYS A 109 -7.94 15.55 -9.95
C LYS A 109 -7.52 14.51 -8.89
N THR A 110 -7.32 13.26 -9.31
CA THR A 110 -7.00 12.14 -8.41
C THR A 110 -5.63 12.29 -7.75
N PHE A 111 -4.70 13.00 -8.40
CA PHE A 111 -3.39 13.31 -7.83
C PHE A 111 -3.52 14.27 -6.64
N PHE A 112 -4.30 15.34 -6.77
CA PHE A 112 -4.53 16.25 -5.63
C PHE A 112 -5.37 15.58 -4.54
N GLU A 113 -6.37 14.77 -4.89
CA GLU A 113 -7.11 13.95 -3.92
C GLU A 113 -6.18 13.04 -3.11
N ALA A 114 -5.15 12.48 -3.73
CA ALA A 114 -4.16 11.64 -3.05
C ALA A 114 -3.19 12.43 -2.15
N LEU A 115 -3.02 13.73 -2.36
CA LEU A 115 -2.17 14.59 -1.52
C LEU A 115 -2.88 15.12 -0.28
N ASP A 116 -4.20 15.17 -0.29
CA ASP A 116 -5.02 15.72 0.80
C ASP A 116 -5.29 14.69 1.93
N ASN A 117 -4.76 13.46 1.82
CA ASN A 117 -4.95 12.37 2.77
C ASN A 117 -4.03 12.41 3.99
#